data_AF-A0A1I3WRW8-F1
#
_entry.id   AF-A0A1I3WRW8-F1
#
_cell.length_a   1.000
_cell.length_b   1.000
_cell.length_c   1.000
_cell.angle_alpha   90.00
_cell.angle_beta   90.00
_cell.angle_gamma   90.00
#
_symmetry.space_group_name_H-M   'P 1'
#
loop_
_entity.id
_entity.type
_entity.pdbx_description
1 polymer ?
#
loop_
_entity_poly.entity_id
_entity_poly.type
_entity_poly.pdbx_seq_one_letter_code
_entity_poly.pdbx_strand_id
1 'polypeptide(L)'
;MTTFPSISLTAHAFEPGTLLTTFCAGRDETGAVASFVGLARAERGRATTLELEAYPGFTDAAIAEFAEEAKARFALQDYRIVHRVGRVAPGEAIVFVATAAAHRRAAFEACDFLMDYLKSRAPFWKKEHGPDGDRWIEPTARDRTDAERWD
;
A
#
# COMPACT_ATOMS: atom_id res chain seq x y z
N MET A 1 2.25 -23.39 9.09
CA MET A 1 1.78 -22.00 8.90
C MET A 1 2.03 -21.64 7.46
N THR A 2 1.03 -21.17 6.73
CA THR A 2 1.19 -20.72 5.35
C THR A 2 1.94 -19.39 5.37
N THR A 3 3.20 -19.38 4.93
CA THR A 3 3.98 -18.15 4.83
C THR A 3 3.49 -17.39 3.60
N PHE A 4 2.79 -16.28 3.82
CA PHE A 4 2.42 -15.39 2.73
C PHE A 4 3.60 -14.50 2.38
N PRO A 5 3.81 -14.16 1.09
CA PRO A 5 4.85 -13.20 0.72
C PRO A 5 4.56 -11.84 1.37
N SER A 6 5.61 -11.15 1.83
CA SER A 6 5.48 -9.83 2.45
C SER A 6 4.92 -8.79 1.48
N ILE A 7 5.10 -8.97 0.17
CA ILE A 7 4.57 -8.08 -0.88
C ILE A 7 3.72 -8.89 -1.86
N SER A 8 2.57 -8.35 -2.29
CA SER A 8 1.75 -8.98 -3.32
C SER A 8 1.00 -7.96 -4.15
N LEU A 9 1.06 -8.13 -5.47
CA LEU A 9 0.19 -7.45 -6.43
C LEU A 9 -0.93 -8.42 -6.83
N THR A 10 -2.18 -7.96 -6.82
CA THR A 10 -3.33 -8.83 -7.12
C THR A 10 -4.40 -8.09 -7.91
N ALA A 11 -5.03 -8.75 -8.88
CA ALA A 11 -6.21 -8.22 -9.54
C ALA A 11 -7.49 -8.40 -8.70
N HIS A 12 -7.47 -9.35 -7.76
CA HIS A 12 -8.62 -9.73 -6.96
C HIS A 12 -8.81 -8.82 -5.74
N ALA A 13 -10.07 -8.52 -5.42
CA ALA A 13 -10.42 -7.87 -4.17
C ALA A 13 -9.91 -8.69 -2.96
N PHE A 14 -9.60 -7.99 -1.88
CA PHE A 14 -9.14 -8.58 -0.63
C PHE A 14 -9.87 -7.95 0.56
N GLU A 15 -9.98 -8.72 1.64
CA GLU A 15 -10.58 -8.26 2.90
C GLU A 15 -9.49 -7.78 3.86
N PRO A 16 -9.37 -6.47 4.13
CA PRO A 16 -8.27 -5.94 4.95
C PRO A 16 -8.24 -6.50 6.36
N GLY A 17 -9.42 -6.74 6.96
CA GLY A 17 -9.52 -7.32 8.30
C GLY A 17 -8.90 -8.72 8.38
N THR A 18 -9.15 -9.56 7.37
CA THR A 18 -8.56 -10.91 7.27
C THR A 18 -7.04 -10.86 7.11
N LEU A 19 -6.54 -9.92 6.30
CA LEU A 19 -5.10 -9.71 6.15
C LEU A 19 -4.45 -9.27 7.46
N LEU A 20 -5.07 -8.34 8.18
CA LEU A 20 -4.57 -7.88 9.48
C LEU A 20 -4.59 -8.99 10.53
N THR A 21 -5.70 -9.72 10.67
CA THR A 21 -5.79 -10.87 11.59
C THR A 21 -4.72 -11.90 11.30
N THR A 22 -4.50 -12.22 10.02
CA THR A 22 -3.44 -13.16 9.60
C THR A 22 -2.06 -12.61 9.90
N PHE A 23 -1.82 -11.32 9.65
CA PHE A 23 -0.54 -10.68 9.92
C PHE A 23 -0.21 -10.66 11.41
N CYS A 24 -1.19 -10.50 12.31
CA CYS A 24 -0.97 -10.49 13.76
C CYS A 24 -0.75 -11.88 14.37
N ALA A 25 -1.15 -12.96 13.69
CA ALA A 25 -1.15 -14.30 14.27
C ALA A 25 0.27 -14.81 14.61
N GLY A 26 0.45 -15.34 15.82
CA GLY A 26 1.68 -16.00 16.26
C GLY A 26 2.87 -15.06 16.53
N ARG A 27 2.61 -13.77 16.82
CA ARG A 27 3.64 -12.77 17.11
C ARG A 27 3.77 -12.48 18.61
N ASP A 28 4.35 -13.40 19.36
CA ASP A 28 4.44 -13.30 20.82
C ASP A 28 5.35 -12.14 21.29
N GLU A 29 6.33 -11.75 20.47
CA GLU A 29 7.31 -10.69 20.76
C GLU A 29 6.96 -9.33 20.12
N THR A 30 5.80 -9.19 19.46
CA THR A 30 5.38 -7.94 18.82
C THR A 30 4.53 -7.09 19.75
N GLY A 31 5.04 -5.91 20.13
CA GLY A 31 4.32 -4.99 21.01
C GLY A 31 3.38 -4.02 20.29
N ALA A 32 3.48 -3.87 18.97
CA ALA A 32 2.56 -3.05 18.18
C ALA A 32 2.48 -3.46 16.71
N VAL A 33 1.28 -3.35 16.16
CA VAL A 33 1.00 -3.39 14.73
C VAL A 33 0.27 -2.11 14.34
N ALA A 34 0.71 -1.46 13.26
CA ALA A 34 -0.02 -0.39 12.60
C ALA A 34 -0.41 -0.86 11.20
N SER A 35 -1.61 -0.48 10.75
CA SER A 35 -2.06 -0.81 9.39
C SER A 35 -2.77 0.35 8.74
N PHE A 36 -2.61 0.47 7.44
CA PHE A 36 -3.29 1.42 6.58
C PHE A 36 -4.06 0.68 5.47
N VAL A 37 -5.26 1.17 5.17
CA VAL A 37 -6.06 0.73 4.03
C VAL A 37 -6.39 1.95 3.18
N GLY A 38 -5.96 1.92 1.93
CA GLY A 38 -6.45 2.85 0.92
C GLY A 38 -7.72 2.29 0.30
N LEU A 39 -8.73 3.14 0.14
CA LEU A 39 -9.95 2.83 -0.63
C LEU A 39 -9.95 3.67 -1.92
N ALA A 40 -10.40 3.06 -3.02
CA ALA A 40 -10.70 3.83 -4.22
C ALA A 40 -11.87 4.79 -3.93
N ARG A 41 -11.74 6.04 -4.36
CA ARG A 41 -12.73 7.10 -4.11
C ARG A 41 -13.47 7.43 -5.40
N ALA A 42 -14.77 7.69 -5.29
CA ALA A 42 -15.53 8.31 -6.37
C ALA A 42 -15.18 9.80 -6.46
N GLU A 43 -14.82 10.30 -7.64
CA GLU A 43 -14.60 11.73 -7.83
C GLU A 43 -15.95 12.45 -7.97
N ARG A 44 -16.22 13.42 -7.08
CA ARG A 44 -17.41 14.30 -7.10
C ARG A 44 -18.76 13.56 -7.16
N GLY A 45 -18.84 12.38 -6.55
CA GLY A 45 -20.06 11.58 -6.51
C GLY A 45 -20.40 10.85 -7.82
N ARG A 46 -19.52 10.90 -8.83
CA ARG A 46 -19.61 10.07 -10.02
C ARG A 46 -18.82 8.78 -9.78
N ALA A 47 -19.46 7.63 -10.00
CA ALA A 47 -18.80 6.34 -9.87
C ALA A 47 -17.77 6.18 -10.99
N THR A 48 -16.51 6.53 -10.72
CA THR A 48 -15.39 6.34 -11.63
C THR A 48 -14.63 5.08 -11.23
N THR A 49 -14.36 4.20 -12.20
CA THR A 49 -13.53 3.01 -11.95
C THR A 49 -12.07 3.40 -12.11
N LEU A 50 -11.22 3.00 -11.17
CA LEU A 50 -9.78 3.17 -11.28
C LEU A 50 -9.18 1.89 -11.87
N GLU A 51 -8.42 2.01 -12.95
CA GLU A 51 -7.61 0.94 -13.52
C GLU A 51 -6.14 1.20 -13.18
N LEU A 52 -5.48 0.21 -12.58
CA LEU A 52 -4.07 0.28 -12.22
C LEU A 52 -3.26 -0.73 -13.00
N GLU A 53 -2.24 -0.23 -13.66
CA GLU A 53 -1.23 -1.05 -14.32
C GLU A 53 0.05 -1.02 -13.49
N ALA A 54 0.72 -2.17 -13.47
CA ALA A 54 2.02 -2.36 -12.83
C ALA A 54 2.86 -3.23 -13.77
N TYR A 55 4.18 -3.04 -13.74
CA TYR A 55 5.09 -3.90 -14.49
C TYR A 55 5.48 -5.09 -13.61
N PRO A 56 5.04 -6.32 -13.92
CA PRO A 56 5.32 -7.49 -13.09
C PRO A 56 6.84 -7.70 -12.96
N GLY A 57 7.31 -7.98 -11.74
CA GLY A 57 8.73 -8.15 -11.41
C GLY A 57 9.47 -6.85 -11.12
N PHE A 58 9.06 -5.72 -11.72
CA PHE A 58 9.70 -4.42 -11.46
C PHE A 58 9.00 -3.67 -10.33
N THR A 59 7.66 -3.61 -10.36
CA THR A 59 6.90 -2.86 -9.35
C THR A 59 7.05 -3.48 -7.96
N ASP A 60 6.97 -4.80 -7.85
CA ASP A 60 7.19 -5.54 -6.60
C ASP A 60 8.63 -5.44 -6.10
N ALA A 61 9.64 -5.45 -6.99
CA ALA A 61 11.03 -5.22 -6.60
C ALA A 61 11.27 -3.80 -6.06
N ALA A 62 10.71 -2.78 -6.71
CA ALA A 62 10.79 -1.40 -6.24
C ALA A 62 10.10 -1.21 -4.89
N ILE A 63 8.95 -1.86 -4.66
CA ILE A 63 8.27 -1.85 -3.36
C ILE A 63 9.14 -2.55 -2.30
N ALA A 64 9.80 -3.66 -2.66
CA ALA A 64 10.66 -4.40 -1.74
C ALA A 64 11.85 -3.57 -1.26
N GLU A 65 12.46 -2.77 -2.13
CA GLU A 65 13.57 -1.88 -1.77
C GLU A 65 13.19 -0.92 -0.64
N PHE A 66 12.09 -0.18 -0.79
CA PHE A 66 11.61 0.75 0.24
C PHE A 66 11.07 0.04 1.48
N ALA A 67 10.54 -1.18 1.32
CA ALA A 67 10.08 -1.97 2.45
C ALA A 67 11.24 -2.44 3.35
N GLU A 68 12.34 -2.88 2.75
CA GLU A 68 13.56 -3.21 3.47
C GLU A 68 14.24 -1.96 4.07
N GLU A 69 14.20 -0.82 3.38
CA GLU A 69 14.65 0.45 3.94
C GLU A 69 13.85 0.82 5.20
N ALA A 70 12.51 0.78 5.15
CA ALA A 70 11.66 1.04 6.29
C ALA A 70 11.95 0.07 7.45
N LYS A 71 12.16 -1.22 7.13
CA LYS A 71 12.48 -2.23 8.12
C LYS A 71 13.79 -1.91 8.85
N ALA A 72 14.83 -1.54 8.12
CA ALA A 72 16.11 -1.13 8.70
C ALA A 72 15.98 0.18 9.50
N ARG A 73 15.35 1.20 8.91
CA ARG A 73 15.23 2.55 9.48
C ARG A 73 14.46 2.59 10.81
N PHE A 74 13.36 1.85 10.90
CA PHE A 74 12.47 1.88 12.06
C PHE A 74 12.60 0.65 12.96
N ALA A 75 13.55 -0.23 12.69
CA ALA A 75 13.72 -1.52 13.38
C ALA A 75 12.42 -2.34 13.39
N LEU A 76 11.77 -2.47 12.23
CA LEU A 76 10.57 -3.30 12.13
C LEU A 76 10.91 -4.77 12.30
N GLN A 77 10.03 -5.48 13.00
CA GLN A 77 10.06 -6.93 13.06
C GLN A 77 9.58 -7.53 11.74
N ASP A 78 8.54 -6.93 11.14
CA ASP A 78 7.97 -7.41 9.88
C ASP A 78 7.06 -6.36 9.21
N TYR A 79 6.69 -6.61 7.96
CA TYR A 79 5.74 -5.81 7.19
C TYR A 79 4.92 -6.65 6.22
N ARG A 80 3.78 -6.12 5.79
CA ARG A 80 2.93 -6.70 4.75
C ARG A 80 2.36 -5.61 3.86
N ILE A 81 2.52 -5.76 2.53
CA ILE A 81 2.00 -4.84 1.53
C ILE A 81 1.20 -5.63 0.49
N VAL A 82 -0.08 -5.32 0.35
CA VAL A 82 -0.94 -5.84 -0.72
C VAL A 82 -1.45 -4.67 -1.54
N HIS A 83 -1.26 -4.71 -2.86
CA HIS A 83 -1.73 -3.67 -3.76
C HIS A 83 -2.59 -4.28 -4.88
N ARG A 84 -3.72 -3.65 -5.18
CA ARG A 84 -4.57 -4.00 -6.32
C ARG A 84 -3.90 -3.54 -7.62
N VAL A 85 -4.05 -4.36 -8.64
CA VAL A 85 -3.86 -4.01 -10.06
C VAL A 85 -5.16 -4.30 -10.81
N GLY A 86 -5.26 -3.85 -12.06
CA GLY A 86 -6.49 -3.92 -12.85
C GLY A 86 -7.56 -2.96 -12.32
N ARG A 87 -8.83 -3.30 -12.55
CA ARG A 87 -9.97 -2.45 -12.23
C ARG A 87 -10.36 -2.54 -10.76
N VAL A 88 -10.58 -1.39 -10.15
CA VAL A 88 -10.96 -1.20 -8.76
C VAL A 88 -12.14 -0.23 -8.71
N ALA A 89 -13.27 -0.71 -8.17
CA ALA A 89 -14.47 0.10 -8.05
C ALA A 89 -14.38 1.05 -6.84
N PRO A 90 -15.10 2.20 -6.86
CA PRO A 90 -15.20 3.07 -5.69
C PRO A 90 -15.64 2.32 -4.44
N GLY A 91 -15.00 2.60 -3.31
CA GLY A 91 -15.24 1.94 -2.03
C GLY A 91 -14.45 0.65 -1.83
N GLU A 92 -13.86 0.07 -2.87
CA GLU A 92 -13.02 -1.11 -2.73
C GLU A 92 -11.64 -0.78 -2.15
N ALA A 93 -11.08 -1.72 -1.39
CA ALA A 93 -9.71 -1.66 -0.95
C ALA A 93 -8.76 -1.77 -2.15
N ILE A 94 -7.89 -0.76 -2.28
CA ILE A 94 -6.87 -0.68 -3.32
C ILE A 94 -5.48 -1.04 -2.80
N VAL A 95 -5.16 -0.67 -1.56
CA VAL A 95 -3.87 -0.96 -0.95
C VAL A 95 -4.05 -1.27 0.53
N PHE A 96 -3.28 -2.22 1.02
CA PHE A 96 -3.13 -2.57 2.43
C PHE A 96 -1.66 -2.56 2.78
N VAL A 97 -1.31 -1.86 3.86
CA VAL A 97 0.03 -1.88 4.45
C VAL A 97 -0.14 -2.24 5.93
N ALA A 98 0.68 -3.13 6.45
CA ALA A 98 0.82 -3.37 7.88
C ALA A 98 2.29 -3.47 8.26
N THR A 99 2.63 -2.95 9.43
CA THR A 99 3.99 -2.93 9.99
C THR A 99 3.93 -3.44 11.43
N ALA A 100 4.89 -4.29 11.80
CA ALA A 100 5.02 -4.85 13.14
C ALA A 100 6.32 -4.38 13.79
N ALA A 101 6.24 -3.91 15.03
CA ALA A 101 7.39 -3.46 15.79
C ALA A 101 7.22 -3.74 17.29
N ALA A 102 8.31 -3.66 18.05
CA ALA A 102 8.26 -3.76 19.52
C ALA A 102 7.42 -2.64 20.16
N HIS A 103 7.38 -1.45 19.53
CA HIS A 103 6.67 -0.29 20.06
C HIS A 103 5.90 0.47 18.99
N ARG A 104 4.77 1.06 19.39
CA ARG A 104 3.80 1.69 18.48
C ARG A 104 4.37 2.78 17.58
N ARG A 105 5.37 3.57 18.06
CA ARG A 105 5.91 4.70 17.29
C ARG A 105 6.59 4.22 16.01
N ALA A 106 7.46 3.22 16.13
CA ALA A 106 8.12 2.60 14.98
C ALA A 106 7.11 2.00 13.99
N ALA A 107 6.07 1.32 14.49
CA ALA A 107 5.02 0.78 13.62
C ALA A 107 4.29 1.89 12.84
N PHE A 108 3.84 2.96 13.51
CA PHE A 108 3.15 4.07 12.87
C PHE A 108 4.02 4.80 11.85
N GLU A 109 5.24 5.20 12.25
CA GLU A 109 6.15 5.96 11.38
C GLU A 109 6.54 5.15 10.15
N ALA A 110 6.81 3.85 10.29
CA ALA A 110 7.12 3.01 9.14
C ALA A 110 5.91 2.78 8.23
N CYS A 111 4.69 2.66 8.77
CA CYS A 111 3.48 2.54 7.95
C CYS A 111 3.23 3.82 7.14
N ASP A 112 3.49 4.99 7.74
CA ASP A 112 3.37 6.31 7.10
C ASP A 112 4.43 6.49 6.01
N PHE A 113 5.69 6.18 6.34
CA PHE A 113 6.82 6.13 5.40
C PHE A 113 6.48 5.27 4.18
N LEU A 114 6.07 4.01 4.37
CA LEU A 114 5.76 3.11 3.26
C LEU A 114 4.64 3.65 2.37
N MET A 115 3.64 4.34 2.95
CA MET A 115 2.55 4.92 2.19
C MET A 115 2.98 6.11 1.33
N ASP A 116 3.86 6.97 1.83
CA ASP A 116 4.40 8.08 1.04
C ASP A 116 5.21 7.57 -0.15
N TYR A 117 6.05 6.57 0.05
CA TYR A 117 6.83 5.94 -1.02
C TYR A 117 5.94 5.22 -2.04
N LEU A 118 4.93 4.47 -1.58
CA LEU A 118 3.96 3.81 -2.47
C LEU A 118 3.18 4.81 -3.33
N LYS A 119 2.92 6.03 -2.83
CA LYS A 119 2.20 7.05 -3.59
C LYS A 119 3.08 7.84 -4.55
N SER A 120 4.36 7.98 -4.25
CA SER A 120 5.27 8.89 -4.95
C SER A 120 6.29 8.18 -5.85
N ARG A 121 6.85 7.06 -5.41
CA ARG A 121 7.99 6.38 -6.06
C ARG A 121 7.63 5.01 -6.65
N ALA A 122 6.56 4.35 -6.19
CA ALA A 122 6.18 3.05 -6.73
C ALA A 122 5.64 3.15 -8.18
N PRO A 123 6.13 2.32 -9.12
CA PRO A 123 5.79 2.42 -10.53
C PRO A 123 4.41 1.79 -10.81
N PHE A 124 3.37 2.57 -10.56
CA PHE A 124 1.99 2.31 -10.95
C PHE A 124 1.50 3.34 -11.95
N TRP A 125 0.81 2.90 -12.99
CA TRP A 125 0.09 3.78 -13.90
C TRP A 125 -1.39 3.72 -13.57
N LYS A 126 -1.98 4.88 -13.30
CA LYS A 126 -3.35 5.01 -12.83
C LYS A 126 -4.19 5.63 -13.92
N LYS A 127 -5.27 4.97 -14.28
CA LYS A 127 -6.23 5.43 -15.27
C LYS A 127 -7.62 5.47 -14.67
N GLU A 128 -8.31 6.59 -14.80
CA GLU A 128 -9.68 6.75 -14.38
C GLU A 128 -10.62 6.55 -15.57
N HIS A 129 -11.68 5.78 -15.36
CA HIS A 129 -12.79 5.62 -16.29
C HIS A 129 -14.01 6.36 -15.75
N GLY A 130 -14.45 7.39 -16.47
CA GLY A 130 -15.60 8.20 -16.09
C GLY A 130 -16.57 8.46 -17.25
N PRO A 131 -17.70 9.11 -16.99
CA PRO A 131 -18.71 9.42 -18.00
C PRO A 131 -18.20 10.37 -19.09
N ASP A 132 -17.19 11.18 -18.77
CA ASP A 132 -16.57 12.14 -19.70
C ASP A 132 -15.39 11.50 -20.49
N GLY A 133 -15.17 10.19 -20.33
CA GLY A 133 -14.09 9.44 -20.95
C GLY A 133 -12.99 9.00 -19.99
N ASP A 134 -11.93 8.48 -20.58
CA ASP A 134 -10.77 7.93 -19.87
C ASP A 134 -9.70 8.99 -19.63
N ARG A 135 -9.11 9.02 -18.42
CA ARG A 135 -8.04 9.97 -18.06
C ARG A 135 -6.90 9.29 -17.31
N TRP A 136 -5.66 9.55 -17.71
CA TRP A 136 -4.48 9.16 -16.93
C TRP A 136 -4.28 10.09 -15.73
N ILE A 137 -3.96 9.51 -14.58
CA ILE A 137 -3.69 10.22 -13.32
C ILE A 137 -2.19 10.21 -13.06
N GLU A 138 -1.61 11.40 -12.92
CA GLU A 138 -0.22 11.56 -12.51
C GLU A 138 -0.09 11.72 -10.98
N PRO A 139 1.05 11.32 -10.39
CA PRO A 139 1.37 11.64 -9.00
C PRO A 139 1.34 13.15 -8.75
N THR A 140 0.74 13.56 -7.63
CA THR A 140 0.59 14.99 -7.31
C THR A 140 1.91 15.57 -6.78
N ALA A 141 2.05 16.90 -6.83
CA ALA A 141 3.19 17.59 -6.20
C ALA A 141 3.27 17.31 -4.68
N ARG A 142 2.11 17.16 -4.04
CA ARG A 142 2.02 16.82 -2.62
C ARG A 142 2.60 15.45 -2.31
N ASP A 143 2.32 14.44 -3.14
CA ASP A 143 2.87 13.09 -2.93
C ASP A 143 4.41 13.10 -2.93
N ARG A 144 5.03 13.98 -3.74
CA ARG A 144 6.49 14.16 -3.74
C ARG A 144 6.99 14.83 -2.45
N THR A 145 6.39 15.95 -2.05
CA THR A 145 6.77 16.66 -0.83
C THR A 145 6.55 15.83 0.43
N ASP A 146 5.48 15.03 0.49
CA ASP A 146 5.23 14.14 1.62
C ASP A 146 6.33 13.06 1.71
N ALA A 147 6.90 12.59 0.59
CA ALA A 147 8.02 11.65 0.59
C ALA A 147 9.37 12.31 0.98
N GLU A 148 9.59 13.56 0.58
CA GLU A 148 10.82 14.32 0.90
C GLU A 148 11.03 14.53 2.41
N ARG A 149 9.97 14.44 3.24
CA ARG A 149 10.10 14.57 4.70
C ARG A 149 10.91 13.43 5.35
N TRP A 150 11.19 12.37 4.59
CA TRP A 150 11.94 11.21 5.04
C TRP A 150 13.40 11.23 4.58
N ASP A 151 13.76 12.08 3.62
CA ASP A 151 15.15 12.28 3.18
C ASP A 151 15.95 13.08 4.24
#